data_AF-Q8HWL2-F1
#
_entry.id   AF-Q8HWL2-F1
#
_cell.length_a   1.000
_cell.length_b   1.000
_cell.length_c   1.000
_cell.angle_alpha   90.00
_cell.angle_beta   90.00
_cell.angle_gamma   90.00
#
_symmetry.space_group_name_H-M   'P 1'
#
loop_
_entity.id
_entity.type
_entity.pdbx_description
1 polymer ?
#
loop_
_entity_poly.entity_id
_entity_poly.type
_entity_poly.pdbx_seq_one_letter_code
_entity_poly.pdbx_strand_id
1 'polypeptide(L)'
;MMRLWLPRGPCVAAVILILMVLSPPVALVRDPRPRFLEQVKYECHFDNGTQRVRFVERFIYNREEFVRFDSDVGEFRAVSELGRGIAENFNSRKELLEDRRAQVDTVCRHNYGVGESFTVQRRVEPQVTVYPTKTQPLEHHNLLACSVSGFYPSHIEIRWFRNGQEEKDGVVSTGLIRNGDWTFQTLVMLEMVPRSGEVYTCQVEHPSLTSPVTVEWKAQSTSAQNKMLSGVGGFVLGLLFLSVGLFIYFRNQKGQSGLQPTGNPPPSSLRYRSAFPTVGLGCGGHQAETRDLTGSGQGRLL
;
A
#
# COMPACT_ATOMS: atom_id res chain seq x y z
N MET A 1 -12.77 50.96 -38.42
CA MET A 1 -13.81 50.08 -39.01
C MET A 1 -13.32 48.63 -38.95
N MET A 2 -13.73 47.87 -37.93
CA MET A 2 -13.41 46.45 -37.81
C MET A 2 -14.37 45.68 -38.73
N ARG A 3 -13.85 45.04 -39.78
CA ARG A 3 -14.64 44.23 -40.72
C ARG A 3 -15.02 42.91 -40.04
N LEU A 4 -16.31 42.66 -39.81
CA LEU A 4 -16.81 41.31 -39.54
C LEU A 4 -16.62 40.46 -40.80
N TRP A 5 -15.79 39.43 -40.71
CA TRP A 5 -15.58 38.45 -41.76
C TRP A 5 -16.67 37.37 -41.63
N LEU A 6 -17.69 37.43 -42.48
CA LEU A 6 -18.73 36.39 -42.57
C LEU A 6 -18.27 35.30 -43.56
N PRO A 7 -18.23 34.01 -43.16
CA PRO A 7 -17.78 32.93 -44.04
C PRO A 7 -18.80 32.70 -45.17
N ARG A 8 -18.27 32.66 -46.39
CA ARG A 8 -18.98 32.92 -47.65
C ARG A 8 -19.55 31.64 -48.32
N GLY A 9 -20.16 30.74 -47.56
CA GLY A 9 -20.71 29.50 -48.11
C GLY A 9 -21.96 29.00 -47.38
N PRO A 10 -23.05 28.62 -48.09
CA PRO A 10 -24.29 28.17 -47.47
C PRO A 10 -24.12 26.93 -46.58
N CYS A 11 -23.13 26.08 -46.88
CA CYS A 11 -22.83 24.90 -46.05
C CYS A 11 -22.23 25.26 -44.68
N VAL A 12 -21.41 26.31 -44.59
CA VAL A 12 -20.79 26.72 -43.32
C VAL A 12 -21.82 27.35 -42.39
N ALA A 13 -22.75 28.13 -42.95
CA ALA A 13 -23.89 28.66 -42.20
C ALA A 13 -24.81 27.54 -41.69
N ALA A 14 -25.09 26.53 -42.53
CA ALA A 14 -25.89 25.37 -42.14
C ALA A 14 -25.21 24.56 -41.02
N VAL A 15 -23.89 24.34 -41.09
CA VAL A 15 -23.15 23.61 -40.04
C VAL A 15 -23.12 24.39 -38.72
N ILE A 16 -22.97 25.72 -38.74
CA ILE A 16 -23.04 26.54 -37.52
C ILE A 16 -24.45 26.51 -36.92
N LEU A 17 -25.50 26.59 -37.75
CA LEU A 17 -26.89 26.45 -37.29
C LEU A 17 -27.16 25.07 -36.69
N ILE A 18 -26.70 24.01 -37.35
CA ILE A 18 -26.83 22.63 -36.85
C ILE A 18 -26.05 22.44 -35.55
N LEU A 19 -24.84 22.98 -35.42
CA LEU A 19 -24.05 22.95 -34.18
C LEU A 19 -24.73 23.74 -33.06
N MET A 20 -25.34 24.90 -33.35
CA MET A 20 -26.09 25.68 -32.36
C MET A 20 -27.39 24.98 -31.92
N VAL A 21 -28.03 24.21 -32.81
CA VAL A 21 -29.24 23.41 -32.52
C VAL A 21 -28.91 22.09 -31.80
N LEU A 22 -27.77 21.47 -32.11
CA LEU A 22 -27.29 20.23 -31.47
C LEU A 22 -26.48 20.46 -30.19
N SER A 23 -26.04 21.70 -29.94
CA SER A 23 -25.47 22.08 -28.65
C SER A 23 -26.62 22.14 -27.64
N PRO A 24 -26.65 21.27 -26.62
CA PRO A 24 -27.70 21.37 -25.61
C PRO A 24 -27.61 22.75 -24.96
N PRO A 25 -28.74 23.47 -24.75
CA PRO A 25 -28.69 24.73 -24.04
C PRO A 25 -28.16 24.41 -22.65
N VAL A 26 -27.08 25.08 -22.25
CA VAL A 26 -26.42 25.03 -20.93
C VAL A 26 -27.23 24.23 -19.91
N ALA A 27 -26.78 23.01 -19.58
CA ALA A 27 -27.38 22.22 -18.51
C ALA A 27 -27.07 22.92 -17.18
N LEU A 28 -27.92 23.87 -16.80
CA LEU A 28 -27.84 24.55 -15.52
C LEU A 28 -28.40 23.59 -14.47
N VAL A 29 -27.55 22.68 -13.99
CA VAL A 29 -27.84 21.78 -12.86
C VAL A 29 -27.84 22.63 -11.58
N ARG A 30 -28.84 23.48 -11.40
CA ARG A 30 -29.21 23.98 -10.07
C ARG A 30 -30.21 22.99 -9.50
N ASP A 31 -29.81 22.22 -8.49
CA ASP A 31 -30.77 21.57 -7.60
C ASP A 31 -31.57 22.71 -6.92
N PRO A 32 -32.86 22.89 -7.24
CA PRO A 32 -33.61 24.07 -6.80
C PRO A 32 -34.08 23.94 -5.35
N ARG A 33 -33.87 22.79 -4.72
CA ARG A 33 -34.32 22.55 -3.35
C ARG A 33 -33.48 23.38 -2.39
N PRO A 34 -34.10 24.25 -1.58
CA PRO A 34 -33.37 24.99 -0.57
C PRO A 34 -32.79 23.99 0.43
N ARG A 35 -31.49 24.09 0.68
CA ARG A 35 -30.78 23.32 1.70
C ARG A 35 -30.19 24.30 2.69
N PHE A 36 -30.51 24.07 3.95
CA PHE A 36 -29.95 24.82 5.07
C PHE A 36 -29.19 23.83 5.93
N LEU A 37 -27.96 24.18 6.28
CA LEU A 37 -27.11 23.37 7.12
C LEU A 37 -26.61 24.24 8.27
N GLU A 38 -26.78 23.78 9.49
CA GLU A 38 -26.12 24.38 10.66
C GLU A 38 -25.10 23.38 11.20
N GLN A 39 -23.90 23.85 11.49
CA GLN A 39 -22.84 23.04 12.08
C GLN A 39 -22.26 23.78 13.27
N VAL A 40 -22.04 23.04 14.35
CA VAL A 40 -21.27 23.50 15.50
C VAL A 40 -20.01 22.64 15.59
N LYS A 41 -18.85 23.28 15.68
CA LYS A 41 -17.57 22.58 15.84
C LYS A 41 -16.96 22.95 17.17
N TYR A 42 -16.52 21.93 17.90
CA TYR A 42 -15.73 22.05 19.11
C TYR A 42 -14.32 21.56 18.78
N GLU A 43 -13.37 22.48 18.79
CA GLU A 43 -11.98 22.22 18.42
C GLU A 43 -11.10 22.40 19.66
N CYS A 44 -10.22 21.41 19.90
CA CYS A 44 -9.18 21.50 20.90
C CYS A 44 -7.83 21.42 20.18
N HIS A 45 -7.06 22.49 20.26
CA HIS A 45 -5.71 22.57 19.69
C HIS A 45 -4.69 22.36 20.81
N PHE A 46 -3.80 21.40 20.64
CA PHE A 46 -2.84 20.95 21.64
C PHE A 46 -1.42 21.21 21.16
N ASP A 47 -0.65 21.98 21.93
CA ASP A 47 0.77 22.19 21.67
C ASP A 47 1.61 21.66 22.84
N ASN A 48 2.62 20.84 22.49
CA ASN A 48 3.50 20.16 23.43
C ASN A 48 2.72 19.38 24.51
N GLY A 49 1.88 18.45 24.08
CA GLY A 49 0.96 17.72 24.95
C GLY A 49 -0.18 18.61 25.42
N THR A 50 -0.39 18.72 26.74
CA THR A 50 -1.45 19.53 27.36
C THR A 50 -0.94 20.84 27.97
N GLN A 51 0.31 21.22 27.69
CA GLN A 51 0.94 22.44 28.23
C GLN A 51 0.22 23.70 27.74
N ARG A 52 -0.03 23.79 26.43
CA ARG A 52 -0.88 24.85 25.86
C ARG A 52 -2.04 24.18 25.16
N VAL A 53 -3.24 24.57 25.58
CA VAL A 53 -4.49 24.02 25.06
C VAL A 53 -5.38 25.21 24.72
N ARG A 54 -5.86 25.24 23.49
CA ARG A 54 -6.80 26.25 23.01
C ARG A 54 -8.10 25.58 22.60
N PHE A 55 -9.19 26.04 23.19
CA PHE A 55 -10.53 25.60 22.85
C PHE A 55 -11.20 26.64 21.94
N VAL A 56 -11.78 26.16 20.84
CA VAL A 56 -12.53 27.01 19.89
C VAL A 56 -13.87 26.36 19.61
N GLU A 57 -14.95 27.08 19.87
CA GLU A 57 -16.30 26.71 19.46
C GLU A 57 -16.72 27.58 18.28
N ARG A 58 -17.13 26.96 17.17
CA ARG A 58 -17.53 27.65 15.94
C ARG A 58 -18.97 27.34 15.59
N PHE A 59 -19.75 28.37 15.36
CA PHE A 59 -21.11 28.27 14.82
C PHE A 59 -21.09 28.63 13.34
N ILE A 60 -21.52 27.70 12.50
CA ILE A 60 -21.41 27.78 11.05
C ILE A 60 -22.78 27.57 10.43
N TYR A 61 -23.24 28.55 9.67
CA TYR A 61 -24.45 28.46 8.88
C TYR A 61 -24.08 28.28 7.40
N ASN A 62 -24.51 27.17 6.83
CA ASN A 62 -24.10 26.59 5.55
C ASN A 62 -22.59 26.37 5.46
N ARG A 63 -21.83 27.41 5.13
CA ARG A 63 -20.36 27.40 5.05
C ARG A 63 -19.74 28.67 5.63
N GLU A 64 -20.57 29.54 6.18
CA GLU A 64 -20.16 30.81 6.77
C GLU A 64 -20.18 30.69 8.28
N GLU A 65 -19.02 30.86 8.90
CA GLU A 65 -18.90 30.98 10.34
C GLU A 65 -19.43 32.36 10.76
N PHE A 66 -20.41 32.38 11.67
CA PHE A 66 -21.06 33.63 12.09
C PHE A 66 -20.74 34.00 13.54
N VAL A 67 -20.52 33.04 14.44
CA VAL A 67 -20.10 33.27 15.84
C VAL A 67 -18.99 32.29 16.22
N ARG A 68 -18.02 32.76 17.01
CA ARG A 68 -16.94 31.94 17.57
C ARG A 68 -16.71 32.25 19.04
N PHE A 69 -16.55 31.24 19.88
CA PHE A 69 -15.84 31.38 21.16
C PHE A 69 -14.40 30.91 20.97
N ASP A 70 -13.46 31.67 21.53
CA ASP A 70 -12.03 31.34 21.49
C ASP A 70 -11.46 31.49 22.89
N SER A 71 -10.86 30.45 23.45
CA SER A 71 -10.34 30.48 24.81
C SER A 71 -9.24 31.52 25.02
N ASP A 72 -8.47 31.84 23.97
CA ASP A 72 -7.41 32.85 24.03
C ASP A 72 -8.00 34.27 24.15
N VAL A 73 -9.24 34.46 23.69
CA VAL A 73 -10.00 35.72 23.80
C VAL A 73 -10.88 35.72 25.05
N GLY A 74 -11.43 34.56 25.41
CA GLY A 74 -12.25 34.36 26.60
C GLY A 74 -13.72 34.78 26.46
N GLU A 75 -14.20 35.05 25.23
CA GLU A 75 -15.59 35.43 24.95
C GLU A 75 -16.03 35.12 23.52
N PHE A 76 -17.35 35.20 23.28
CA PHE A 76 -17.92 35.02 21.95
C PHE A 76 -17.68 36.27 21.10
N ARG A 77 -17.26 36.09 19.86
CA ARG A 77 -17.11 37.14 18.86
C ARG A 77 -17.92 36.80 17.62
N ALA A 78 -18.62 37.80 17.12
CA ALA A 78 -19.25 37.73 15.82
C ALA A 78 -18.16 37.70 14.74
N VAL A 79 -18.20 36.69 13.88
CA VAL A 79 -17.32 36.56 12.70
C VAL A 79 -17.97 37.20 11.48
N SER A 80 -19.31 37.20 11.42
CA SER A 80 -20.10 37.92 10.43
C SER A 80 -21.25 38.70 11.06
N GLU A 81 -21.91 39.54 10.28
CA GLU A 81 -23.01 40.40 10.76
C GLU A 81 -24.18 39.61 11.37
N LEU A 82 -24.45 38.41 10.85
CA LEU A 82 -25.47 37.51 11.40
C LEU A 82 -25.22 37.19 12.88
N GLY A 83 -23.95 37.11 13.27
CA GLY A 83 -23.55 36.75 14.63
C GLY A 83 -23.55 37.88 15.65
N ARG A 84 -23.72 39.15 15.24
CA ARG A 84 -23.55 40.33 16.11
C ARG A 84 -24.43 40.25 17.36
N GLY A 85 -25.76 40.18 17.18
CA GLY A 85 -26.69 40.09 18.29
C GLY A 85 -26.61 38.78 19.07
N ILE A 86 -26.16 37.69 18.41
CA ILE A 86 -26.00 36.38 19.04
C ILE A 86 -24.81 36.38 20.00
N ALA A 87 -23.66 36.91 19.56
CA ALA A 87 -22.46 37.03 20.38
C ALA A 87 -22.72 37.93 21.61
N GLU A 88 -23.42 39.06 21.42
CA GLU A 88 -23.84 39.94 22.54
C GLU A 88 -24.75 39.18 23.54
N ASN A 89 -25.74 38.45 23.03
CA ASN A 89 -26.62 37.66 23.88
C ASN A 89 -25.86 36.57 24.65
N PHE A 90 -24.95 35.84 23.99
CA PHE A 90 -24.15 34.80 24.64
C PHE A 90 -23.22 35.39 25.72
N ASN A 91 -22.55 36.51 25.42
CA ASN A 91 -21.67 37.19 26.37
C ASN A 91 -22.42 37.79 27.58
N SER A 92 -23.69 38.16 27.42
CA SER A 92 -24.51 38.62 28.55
C SER A 92 -24.87 37.52 29.55
N ARG A 93 -24.78 36.24 29.14
CA ARG A 93 -25.08 35.08 29.99
C ARG A 93 -23.80 34.60 30.69
N LYS A 94 -23.58 35.08 31.92
CA LYS A 94 -22.36 34.76 32.69
C LYS A 94 -22.10 33.26 32.84
N GLU A 95 -23.13 32.47 33.14
CA GLU A 95 -22.98 31.01 33.31
C GLU A 95 -22.48 30.33 32.03
N LEU A 96 -22.98 30.73 30.87
CA LEU A 96 -22.54 30.19 29.57
C LEU A 96 -21.07 30.55 29.30
N LEU A 97 -20.70 31.80 29.57
CA LEU A 97 -19.35 32.29 29.33
C LEU A 97 -18.31 31.59 30.22
N GLU A 98 -18.62 31.41 31.50
CA GLU A 98 -17.77 30.66 32.43
C GLU A 98 -17.70 29.16 32.09
N ASP A 99 -18.82 28.54 31.68
CA ASP A 99 -18.80 27.16 31.17
C ASP A 99 -17.84 27.01 29.99
N ARG A 100 -17.92 27.90 28.98
CA ARG A 100 -17.02 27.85 27.82
C ARG A 100 -15.56 28.11 28.15
N ARG A 101 -15.27 28.98 29.12
CA ARG A 101 -13.90 29.17 29.62
C ARG A 101 -13.37 27.89 30.28
N ALA A 102 -14.22 27.16 31.00
CA ALA A 102 -13.84 25.91 31.66
C ALA A 102 -13.61 24.73 30.69
N GLN A 103 -14.16 24.76 29.46
CA GLN A 103 -14.05 23.69 28.45
C GLN A 103 -12.60 23.32 28.08
N VAL A 104 -11.64 24.25 28.25
CA VAL A 104 -10.21 23.96 28.06
C VAL A 104 -9.76 22.83 28.98
N ASP A 105 -10.23 22.82 30.23
CA ASP A 105 -9.89 21.80 31.23
C ASP A 105 -10.87 20.63 31.19
N THR A 106 -12.17 20.93 31.28
CA THR A 106 -13.22 19.93 31.49
C THR A 106 -13.46 19.04 30.27
N VAL A 107 -13.15 19.54 29.08
CA VAL A 107 -13.31 18.79 27.82
C VAL A 107 -11.97 18.55 27.14
N CYS A 108 -11.18 19.59 26.83
CA CYS A 108 -9.97 19.37 26.04
C CYS A 108 -8.91 18.57 26.81
N ARG A 109 -8.45 19.04 27.98
CA ARG A 109 -7.44 18.30 28.77
C ARG A 109 -7.96 16.96 29.26
N HIS A 110 -9.22 16.93 29.72
CA HIS A 110 -9.86 15.68 30.13
C HIS A 110 -9.84 14.63 29.01
N ASN A 111 -10.38 14.96 27.83
CA ASN A 111 -10.46 14.01 26.72
C ASN A 111 -9.09 13.67 26.12
N TYR A 112 -8.12 14.59 26.16
CA TYR A 112 -6.74 14.25 25.81
C TYR A 112 -6.23 13.11 26.69
N GLY A 113 -6.38 13.22 28.02
CA GLY A 113 -5.97 12.17 28.95
C GLY A 113 -6.69 10.83 28.74
N VAL A 114 -7.99 10.88 28.41
CA VAL A 114 -8.77 9.67 28.07
C VAL A 114 -8.28 9.04 26.76
N GLY A 115 -8.00 9.88 25.75
CA GLY A 115 -7.66 9.45 24.39
C GLY A 115 -6.18 9.14 24.15
N GLU A 116 -5.30 9.58 25.04
CA GLU A 116 -3.85 9.61 24.81
C GLU A 116 -3.28 8.23 24.44
N SER A 117 -3.70 7.19 25.17
CA SER A 117 -3.20 5.83 25.02
C SER A 117 -3.47 5.24 23.62
N PHE A 118 -4.62 5.52 23.01
CA PHE A 118 -5.04 4.93 21.74
C PHE A 118 -4.97 5.89 20.54
N THR A 119 -4.70 7.18 20.75
CA THR A 119 -4.54 8.18 19.67
C THR A 119 -3.13 8.74 19.57
N VAL A 120 -2.58 9.27 20.66
CA VAL A 120 -1.27 9.97 20.67
C VAL A 120 -0.13 8.96 20.77
N GLN A 121 -0.28 7.95 21.63
CA GLN A 121 0.73 6.91 21.85
C GLN A 121 0.62 5.76 20.85
N ARG A 122 -0.45 5.71 20.06
CA ARG A 122 -0.65 4.68 19.02
C ARG A 122 0.51 4.67 18.03
N ARG A 123 1.04 3.48 17.77
CA ARG A 123 2.09 3.22 16.79
C ARG A 123 1.69 2.04 15.92
N VAL A 124 1.79 2.19 14.61
CA VAL A 124 1.57 1.12 13.63
C VAL A 124 2.71 1.15 12.63
N GLU A 125 3.38 0.00 12.46
CA GLU A 125 4.54 -0.13 11.59
C GLU A 125 4.17 -0.05 10.10
N PRO A 126 5.01 0.62 9.29
CA PRO A 126 4.81 0.68 7.85
C PRO A 126 5.09 -0.67 7.17
N GLN A 127 4.28 -1.00 6.18
CA GLN A 127 4.61 -1.99 5.17
C GLN A 127 5.38 -1.30 4.04
N VAL A 128 6.58 -1.79 3.74
CA VAL A 128 7.49 -1.20 2.75
C VAL A 128 7.65 -2.17 1.58
N THR A 129 7.39 -1.71 0.37
CA THR A 129 7.57 -2.50 -0.85
C THR A 129 8.23 -1.67 -1.93
N VAL A 130 9.29 -2.22 -2.52
CA VAL A 130 10.02 -1.57 -3.62
C VAL A 130 9.75 -2.33 -4.92
N TYR A 131 9.34 -1.62 -5.97
CA TYR A 131 9.08 -2.21 -7.28
C TYR A 131 9.34 -1.22 -8.42
N PRO A 132 9.77 -1.70 -9.60
CA PRO A 132 9.89 -0.85 -10.78
C PRO A 132 8.49 -0.50 -11.31
N THR A 133 8.27 0.78 -11.60
CA THR A 133 7.06 1.25 -12.29
C THR A 133 7.38 1.28 -13.79
N LYS A 134 6.77 0.37 -14.55
CA LYS A 134 6.94 0.35 -16.00
C LYS A 134 6.18 1.52 -16.61
N THR A 135 6.88 2.55 -17.04
CA THR A 135 6.42 3.45 -18.10
C THR A 135 6.67 2.75 -19.44
N GLN A 136 5.87 3.07 -20.47
CA GLN A 136 5.93 2.41 -21.77
C GLN A 136 7.37 2.42 -22.37
N PRO A 137 7.71 1.51 -23.30
CA PRO A 137 9.07 1.33 -23.84
C PRO A 137 9.74 2.55 -24.52
N LEU A 138 9.09 3.71 -24.55
CA LEU A 138 9.44 4.88 -25.34
C LEU A 138 9.84 6.12 -24.52
N GLU A 139 9.73 6.10 -23.19
CA GLU A 139 10.18 7.22 -22.35
C GLU A 139 11.41 6.85 -21.53
N HIS A 140 12.40 7.73 -21.57
CA HIS A 140 13.80 7.47 -21.22
C HIS A 140 14.08 7.35 -19.71
N HIS A 141 13.03 7.12 -18.92
CA HIS A 141 13.05 7.24 -17.46
C HIS A 141 12.42 5.99 -16.85
N ASN A 142 13.25 5.09 -16.32
CA ASN A 142 12.75 3.99 -15.50
C ASN A 142 12.52 4.53 -14.10
N LEU A 143 11.32 4.32 -13.56
CA LEU A 143 10.96 4.77 -12.22
C LEU A 143 11.01 3.58 -11.26
N LEU A 144 11.64 3.78 -10.10
CA LEU A 144 11.62 2.83 -8.99
C LEU A 144 10.75 3.40 -7.88
N ALA A 145 9.73 2.67 -7.46
CA ALA A 145 8.76 3.14 -6.47
C ALA A 145 8.97 2.42 -5.13
N CYS A 146 9.07 3.20 -4.05
CA CYS A 146 8.98 2.73 -2.68
C CYS A 146 7.60 3.08 -2.13
N SER A 147 6.73 2.06 -2.08
CA SER A 147 5.40 2.16 -1.51
C SER A 147 5.47 1.89 -0.02
N VAL A 148 5.04 2.86 0.78
CA VAL A 148 5.01 2.78 2.24
C VAL A 148 3.57 2.97 2.71
N SER A 149 2.99 1.96 3.35
CA SER A 149 1.55 1.97 3.68
C SER A 149 1.24 1.39 5.05
N GLY A 150 0.03 1.69 5.55
CA GLY A 150 -0.52 1.10 6.77
C GLY A 150 0.06 1.65 8.07
N PHE A 151 0.82 2.75 8.03
CA PHE A 151 1.51 3.29 9.21
C PHE A 151 0.72 4.37 9.95
N TYR A 152 1.07 4.56 11.23
CA TYR A 152 0.57 5.63 12.09
C TYR A 152 1.59 5.88 13.23
N PRO A 153 1.93 7.14 13.59
CA PRO A 153 1.33 8.40 13.17
C PRO A 153 1.77 8.86 11.77
N SER A 154 1.37 10.05 11.35
CA SER A 154 1.65 10.59 10.01
C SER A 154 3.12 10.96 9.76
N HIS A 155 3.88 11.25 10.81
CA HIS A 155 5.28 11.66 10.69
C HIS A 155 6.17 10.47 10.31
N ILE A 156 6.82 10.54 9.15
CA ILE A 156 7.66 9.48 8.60
C ILE A 156 8.80 10.09 7.79
N GLU A 157 9.98 9.47 7.82
CA GLU A 157 11.10 9.83 6.97
C GLU A 157 11.43 8.69 6.00
N ILE A 158 11.58 9.00 4.72
CA ILE A 158 11.84 8.02 3.66
C ILE A 158 12.98 8.55 2.81
N ARG A 159 14.04 7.76 2.67
CA ARG A 159 15.26 8.13 1.92
C ARG A 159 15.62 7.06 0.91
N TRP A 160 16.09 7.50 -0.24
CA TRP A 160 16.66 6.62 -1.25
C TRP A 160 18.17 6.57 -1.11
N PHE A 161 18.74 5.40 -1.34
CA PHE A 161 20.18 5.20 -1.44
C PHE A 161 20.51 4.45 -2.72
N ARG A 162 21.64 4.80 -3.32
CA ARG A 162 22.24 4.12 -4.46
C ARG A 162 23.64 3.69 -4.09
N ASN A 163 23.91 2.39 -4.10
CA ASN A 163 25.18 1.79 -3.68
C ASN A 163 25.68 2.31 -2.31
N GLY A 164 24.74 2.55 -1.39
CA GLY A 164 25.02 3.04 -0.03
C GLY A 164 25.16 4.56 0.12
N GLN A 165 25.09 5.35 -0.96
CA GLN A 165 25.06 6.82 -0.88
C GLN A 165 23.63 7.34 -1.02
N GLU A 166 23.25 8.33 -0.21
CA GLU A 166 21.91 8.93 -0.26
C GLU A 166 21.69 9.61 -1.61
N GLU A 167 20.60 9.25 -2.29
CA GLU A 167 20.21 9.78 -3.59
C GLU A 167 19.02 10.73 -3.41
N LYS A 168 19.19 11.97 -3.86
CA LYS A 168 18.17 13.03 -3.78
C LYS A 168 17.71 13.48 -5.16
N ASP A 169 18.56 13.32 -6.17
CA ASP A 169 18.25 13.72 -7.52
C ASP A 169 17.22 12.76 -8.13
N GLY A 170 16.19 13.31 -8.78
CA GLY A 170 15.12 12.50 -9.38
C GLY A 170 14.17 11.83 -8.37
N VAL A 171 14.24 12.18 -7.08
CA VAL A 171 13.30 11.69 -6.06
C VAL A 171 12.03 12.53 -6.04
N VAL A 172 10.88 11.87 -6.16
CA VAL A 172 9.55 12.50 -6.15
C VAL A 172 8.63 11.78 -5.16
N SER A 173 7.97 12.51 -4.27
CA SER A 173 6.98 11.96 -3.36
C SER A 173 5.57 12.38 -3.75
N THR A 174 4.59 11.50 -3.57
CA THR A 174 3.16 11.84 -3.68
C THR A 174 2.66 12.71 -2.51
N GLY A 175 3.46 12.88 -1.46
CA GLY A 175 3.00 13.40 -0.18
C GLY A 175 2.20 12.37 0.61
N LEU A 176 1.75 12.77 1.79
CA LEU A 176 1.02 11.92 2.73
C LEU A 176 -0.45 11.76 2.30
N ILE A 177 -0.91 10.51 2.19
CA ILE A 177 -2.30 10.16 1.88
C ILE A 177 -2.95 9.58 3.13
N ARG A 178 -4.12 10.11 3.50
CA ARG A 178 -4.93 9.64 4.63
C ARG A 178 -5.99 8.65 4.13
N ASN A 179 -5.97 7.43 4.67
CA ASN A 179 -6.86 6.34 4.21
C ASN A 179 -8.28 6.42 4.78
N GLY A 180 -8.46 7.08 5.93
CA GLY A 180 -9.74 7.17 6.63
C GLY A 180 -9.98 6.06 7.66
N ASP A 181 -9.04 5.13 7.81
CA ASP A 181 -9.06 4.00 8.75
C ASP A 181 -8.00 4.12 9.87
N TRP A 182 -7.56 5.36 10.15
CA TRP A 182 -6.44 5.67 11.07
C TRP A 182 -5.07 5.21 10.59
N THR A 183 -4.89 4.95 9.30
CA THR A 183 -3.57 4.73 8.70
C THR A 183 -3.26 5.74 7.60
N PHE A 184 -1.97 5.83 7.29
CA PHE A 184 -1.43 6.65 6.22
C PHE A 184 -0.70 5.80 5.18
N GLN A 185 -0.53 6.37 4.00
CA GLN A 185 0.33 5.84 2.97
C GLN A 185 1.05 6.97 2.22
N THR A 186 2.18 6.64 1.60
CA THR A 186 2.93 7.55 0.73
C THR A 186 3.73 6.72 -0.28
N LEU A 187 3.96 7.29 -1.45
CA LEU A 187 4.76 6.70 -2.50
C LEU A 187 5.94 7.62 -2.80
N VAL A 188 7.15 7.09 -2.70
CA VAL A 188 8.39 7.81 -3.03
C VAL A 188 9.05 7.15 -4.22
N MET A 189 9.08 7.86 -5.33
CA MET A 189 9.61 7.40 -6.61
C MET A 189 11.01 7.96 -6.83
N LEU A 190 11.88 7.17 -7.45
CA LEU A 190 13.22 7.56 -7.87
C LEU A 190 13.33 7.34 -9.39
N GLU A 191 13.70 8.39 -10.10
CA GLU A 191 14.08 8.31 -11.50
C GLU A 191 15.48 7.72 -11.65
N MET A 192 15.61 6.63 -12.41
CA MET A 192 16.88 5.93 -12.57
C MET A 192 17.07 5.31 -13.96
N VAL A 193 18.34 5.07 -14.30
CA VAL A 193 18.75 4.30 -15.49
C VAL A 193 19.49 3.07 -14.99
N PRO A 194 18.84 1.89 -14.92
CA PRO A 194 19.38 0.73 -14.21
C PRO A 194 20.65 0.23 -14.90
N ARG A 195 21.79 0.26 -14.19
CA ARG A 195 23.02 -0.39 -14.65
C ARG A 195 23.24 -1.70 -13.91
N SER A 196 23.73 -2.71 -14.62
CA SER A 196 23.95 -4.04 -14.04
C SER A 196 24.89 -3.96 -12.83
N GLY A 197 24.45 -4.51 -11.70
CA GLY A 197 25.21 -4.55 -10.45
C GLY A 197 24.94 -3.39 -9.49
N GLU A 198 24.15 -2.39 -9.89
CA GLU A 198 23.69 -1.34 -8.97
C GLU A 198 22.64 -1.87 -7.99
N VAL A 199 22.75 -1.40 -6.74
CA VAL A 199 21.82 -1.68 -5.65
C VAL A 199 21.17 -0.38 -5.22
N TYR A 200 19.84 -0.36 -5.23
CA TYR A 200 19.02 0.74 -4.76
C TYR A 200 18.33 0.34 -3.47
N THR A 201 18.30 1.21 -2.48
CA THR A 201 17.73 0.90 -1.16
C THR A 201 16.76 1.99 -0.75
N CYS A 202 15.53 1.61 -0.42
CA CYS A 202 14.59 2.49 0.26
C CYS A 202 14.75 2.30 1.77
N GLN A 203 15.11 3.35 2.49
CA GLN A 203 15.20 3.37 3.94
C GLN A 203 14.01 4.14 4.52
N VAL A 204 13.34 3.56 5.51
CA VAL A 204 12.17 4.13 6.16
C VAL A 204 12.42 4.23 7.66
N GLU A 205 12.31 5.44 8.19
CA GLU A 205 12.33 5.73 9.62
C GLU A 205 10.96 6.20 10.07
N HIS A 206 10.46 5.59 11.15
CA HIS A 206 9.14 5.88 11.68
C HIS A 206 9.11 5.63 13.19
N PRO A 207 8.39 6.44 14.00
CA PRO A 207 8.38 6.31 15.47
C PRO A 207 7.86 4.97 16.02
N SER A 208 7.25 4.12 15.18
CA SER A 208 6.86 2.76 15.57
C SER A 208 8.00 1.75 15.45
N LEU A 209 9.06 2.07 14.72
CA LEU A 209 10.17 1.18 14.41
C LEU A 209 11.31 1.41 15.40
N THR A 210 11.90 0.33 15.90
CA THR A 210 13.09 0.41 16.77
C THR A 210 14.38 0.72 15.99
N SER A 211 14.40 0.39 14.71
CA SER A 211 15.50 0.66 13.78
C SER A 211 14.96 0.91 12.37
N PRO A 212 15.70 1.62 11.50
CA PRO A 212 15.24 1.91 10.14
C PRO A 212 15.00 0.63 9.34
N VAL A 213 13.86 0.55 8.66
CA VAL A 213 13.58 -0.55 7.71
C VAL A 213 14.26 -0.23 6.40
N THR A 214 14.98 -1.20 5.82
CA THR A 214 15.62 -1.05 4.52
C THR A 214 15.15 -2.14 3.57
N VAL A 215 14.77 -1.75 2.36
CA VAL A 215 14.37 -2.67 1.29
C VAL A 215 15.26 -2.43 0.09
N GLU A 216 16.03 -3.45 -0.28
CA GLU A 216 16.94 -3.41 -1.43
C GLU A 216 16.25 -3.86 -2.72
N TRP A 217 16.61 -3.21 -3.81
CA TRP A 217 16.29 -3.60 -5.18
C TRP A 217 17.57 -3.60 -6.02
N LYS A 218 17.84 -4.73 -6.68
CA LYS A 218 19.04 -4.90 -7.52
C LYS A 218 18.66 -4.80 -8.98
N ALA A 219 19.41 -4.01 -9.74
CA ALA A 219 19.27 -3.91 -11.18
C ALA A 219 19.67 -5.25 -11.82
N GLN A 220 18.68 -6.08 -12.14
CA GLN A 220 18.89 -7.34 -12.86
C GLN A 220 19.05 -7.06 -14.35
N SER A 221 20.08 -7.65 -14.95
CA SER A 221 20.22 -7.67 -16.41
C SER A 221 19.18 -8.62 -17.00
N THR A 222 18.22 -8.11 -17.77
CA THR A 222 17.30 -8.91 -18.59
C THR A 222 18.06 -9.85 -19.54
N SER A 223 19.30 -9.51 -19.90
CA SER A 223 20.18 -10.39 -20.67
C SER A 223 20.61 -11.64 -19.90
N ALA A 224 20.74 -11.60 -18.57
CA ALA A 224 21.18 -12.76 -17.79
C ALA A 224 20.08 -13.83 -17.68
N GLN A 225 18.82 -13.42 -17.46
CA GLN A 225 17.67 -14.34 -17.45
C GLN A 225 17.41 -14.97 -18.82
N ASN A 226 17.46 -14.18 -19.89
CA ASN A 226 17.21 -14.70 -21.24
C ASN A 226 18.34 -15.61 -21.76
N LYS A 227 19.60 -15.34 -21.38
CA LYS A 227 20.74 -16.23 -21.71
C LYS A 227 20.70 -17.53 -20.92
N MET A 228 20.26 -17.50 -19.66
CA MET A 228 20.13 -18.71 -18.84
C MET A 228 18.99 -19.61 -19.33
N LEU A 229 17.86 -19.04 -19.79
CA LEU A 229 16.74 -19.81 -20.34
C LEU A 229 17.10 -20.52 -21.66
N SER A 230 17.87 -19.85 -22.52
CA SER A 230 18.37 -20.43 -23.76
C SER A 230 19.40 -21.54 -23.50
N GLY A 231 20.29 -21.36 -22.52
CA GLY A 231 21.27 -22.37 -22.11
C GLY A 231 20.64 -23.65 -21.54
N VAL A 232 19.62 -23.51 -20.69
CA VAL A 232 18.87 -24.67 -20.16
C VAL A 232 18.10 -25.38 -21.26
N GLY A 233 17.48 -24.64 -22.20
CA GLY A 233 16.81 -25.23 -23.36
C GLY A 233 17.75 -26.06 -24.24
N GLY A 234 18.96 -25.54 -24.52
CA GLY A 234 19.98 -26.26 -25.29
C GLY A 234 20.51 -27.51 -24.58
N PHE A 235 20.67 -27.46 -23.26
CA PHE A 235 21.16 -28.60 -22.48
C PHE A 235 20.15 -29.76 -22.45
N VAL A 236 18.86 -29.46 -22.28
CA VAL A 236 17.79 -30.46 -22.31
C VAL A 236 17.68 -31.12 -23.68
N LEU A 237 17.75 -30.32 -24.76
CA LEU A 237 17.79 -30.86 -26.13
C LEU A 237 19.01 -31.76 -26.35
N GLY A 238 20.20 -31.36 -25.88
CA GLY A 238 21.42 -32.16 -25.98
C GLY A 238 21.32 -33.52 -25.26
N LEU A 239 20.75 -33.56 -24.05
CA LEU A 239 20.54 -34.80 -23.31
C LEU A 239 19.54 -35.74 -23.99
N LEU A 240 18.49 -35.20 -24.63
CA LEU A 240 17.54 -36.00 -25.42
C LEU A 240 18.24 -36.65 -26.62
N PHE A 241 19.08 -35.92 -27.36
CA PHE A 241 19.83 -36.50 -28.47
C PHE A 241 20.86 -37.54 -28.01
N LEU A 242 21.55 -37.29 -26.89
CA LEU A 242 22.49 -38.26 -26.32
C LEU A 242 21.81 -39.55 -25.88
N SER A 243 20.69 -39.47 -25.18
CA SER A 243 19.94 -40.66 -24.74
C SER A 243 19.41 -41.49 -25.91
N VAL A 244 18.88 -40.84 -26.95
CA VAL A 244 18.44 -41.52 -28.19
C VAL A 244 19.62 -42.14 -28.94
N GLY A 245 20.73 -41.42 -29.09
CA GLY A 245 21.94 -41.93 -29.73
C GLY A 245 22.53 -43.14 -29.01
N LEU A 246 22.58 -43.10 -27.67
CA LEU A 246 23.06 -44.20 -26.84
C LEU A 246 22.14 -45.43 -26.95
N PHE A 247 20.82 -45.22 -26.99
CA PHE A 247 19.84 -46.30 -27.18
C PHE A 247 20.00 -47.00 -28.55
N ILE A 248 20.21 -46.22 -29.62
CA ILE A 248 20.46 -46.77 -30.96
C ILE A 248 21.80 -47.53 -30.98
N TYR A 249 22.86 -46.98 -30.39
CA TYR A 249 24.17 -47.63 -30.29
C TYR A 249 24.11 -48.98 -29.57
N PHE A 250 23.44 -49.04 -28.41
CA PHE A 250 23.28 -50.29 -27.67
C PHE A 250 22.38 -51.32 -28.37
N ARG A 251 21.38 -50.87 -29.12
CA ARG A 251 20.59 -51.79 -29.97
C ARG A 251 21.42 -52.35 -31.12
N ASN A 252 22.35 -51.59 -31.67
CA ASN A 252 23.20 -52.05 -32.77
C ASN A 252 24.29 -53.04 -32.29
N GLN A 253 24.82 -52.85 -31.08
CA GLN A 253 25.75 -53.82 -30.47
C GLN A 253 25.10 -55.18 -30.15
N LYS A 254 23.79 -55.21 -29.88
CA LYS A 254 23.06 -56.48 -29.67
C LYS A 254 22.74 -57.26 -30.95
N GLY A 255 23.09 -56.73 -32.14
CA GLY A 255 22.86 -57.37 -33.44
C GLY A 255 23.99 -58.31 -33.93
N GLN A 256 25.08 -58.49 -33.19
CA GLN A 256 26.27 -59.24 -33.66
C GLN A 256 26.64 -60.49 -32.83
N SER A 257 25.71 -61.10 -32.10
CA SER A 257 26.02 -62.38 -31.43
C SER A 257 24.85 -63.34 -31.43
N GLY A 258 24.88 -64.31 -32.35
CA GLY A 258 24.10 -65.54 -32.28
C GLY A 258 24.52 -66.58 -33.32
N LEU A 259 25.13 -67.70 -32.87
CA LEU A 259 24.58 -69.08 -32.95
C LEU A 259 25.64 -70.20 -32.64
N GLN A 260 25.17 -71.19 -31.86
CA GLN A 260 25.71 -72.49 -31.34
C GLN A 260 25.93 -73.57 -32.47
N PRO A 261 26.41 -74.85 -32.28
CA PRO A 261 26.09 -75.82 -31.18
C PRO A 261 27.08 -77.01 -30.78
N THR A 262 26.76 -77.64 -29.63
CA THR A 262 26.77 -79.09 -29.21
C THR A 262 28.03 -79.99 -29.03
N GLY A 263 28.10 -80.67 -27.86
CA GLY A 263 28.70 -82.00 -27.63
C GLY A 263 29.07 -82.34 -26.15
N ASN A 264 28.30 -83.23 -25.48
CA ASN A 264 28.34 -83.68 -24.05
C ASN A 264 29.37 -84.83 -23.74
N PRO A 265 29.36 -85.54 -22.57
CA PRO A 265 29.67 -85.24 -21.12
C PRO A 265 30.65 -86.36 -20.54
N PRO A 266 30.66 -86.88 -19.27
CA PRO A 266 30.20 -86.50 -17.89
C PRO A 266 31.31 -86.80 -16.78
N PRO A 267 31.08 -87.14 -15.47
CA PRO A 267 30.00 -86.88 -14.46
C PRO A 267 30.47 -86.41 -13.04
N SER A 268 29.47 -86.19 -12.15
CA SER A 268 29.44 -86.24 -10.65
C SER A 268 29.73 -84.93 -9.89
N SER A 269 29.07 -84.50 -8.80
CA SER A 269 27.93 -84.96 -7.98
C SER A 269 27.47 -83.83 -7.02
N LEU A 270 26.20 -83.85 -6.56
CA LEU A 270 25.59 -83.31 -5.29
C LEU A 270 25.91 -81.85 -4.85
N ARG A 271 25.00 -80.99 -4.38
CA ARG A 271 23.95 -81.19 -3.36
C ARG A 271 23.03 -79.94 -3.26
N TYR A 272 21.84 -80.18 -2.71
CA TYR A 272 20.63 -79.37 -2.53
C TYR A 272 20.68 -78.40 -1.32
N ARG A 273 20.09 -77.20 -1.40
CA ARG A 273 19.32 -76.58 -0.29
C ARG A 273 18.52 -75.32 -0.68
N SER A 274 17.22 -75.40 -0.46
CA SER A 274 16.23 -74.33 -0.36
C SER A 274 15.94 -74.01 1.12
N ALA A 275 15.64 -72.75 1.48
CA ALA A 275 14.74 -72.38 2.60
C ALA A 275 14.45 -70.86 2.68
N PHE A 276 13.16 -70.51 2.62
CA PHE A 276 12.48 -69.43 3.39
C PHE A 276 12.06 -70.01 4.79
N PRO A 277 11.36 -69.33 5.75
CA PRO A 277 11.11 -67.90 6.07
C PRO A 277 11.22 -67.55 7.61
N THR A 278 10.71 -66.36 7.99
CA THR A 278 9.88 -65.98 9.20
C THR A 278 10.43 -65.23 10.45
N VAL A 279 9.73 -64.11 10.75
CA VAL A 279 9.31 -63.40 12.00
C VAL A 279 10.33 -62.90 13.06
N GLY A 280 10.16 -61.62 13.44
CA GLY A 280 10.52 -61.06 14.77
C GLY A 280 9.96 -59.65 15.00
N LEU A 281 9.11 -59.48 16.02
CA LEU A 281 8.41 -58.26 16.46
C LEU A 281 9.30 -57.21 17.15
N GLY A 282 8.84 -55.95 17.18
CA GLY A 282 9.32 -54.92 18.10
C GLY A 282 8.45 -53.66 18.09
N CYS A 283 7.64 -53.48 19.14
CA CYS A 283 6.73 -52.35 19.40
C CYS A 283 7.46 -51.06 19.83
N GLY A 284 6.84 -49.91 19.58
CA GLY A 284 7.19 -48.63 20.20
C GLY A 284 6.30 -47.50 19.68
N GLY A 285 5.14 -47.29 20.31
CA GLY A 285 4.24 -46.18 20.02
C GLY A 285 4.58 -44.93 20.82
N HIS A 286 4.25 -43.76 20.28
CA HIS A 286 3.99 -42.56 21.06
C HIS A 286 2.80 -41.80 20.45
N GLN A 287 1.82 -41.55 21.32
CA GLN A 287 0.53 -40.91 21.05
C GLN A 287 0.67 -39.44 20.68
N ALA A 288 -0.15 -39.01 19.73
CA ALA A 288 -0.56 -37.62 19.58
C ALA A 288 -1.68 -37.32 20.60
N GLU A 289 -1.50 -36.28 21.40
CA GLU A 289 -2.52 -35.77 22.32
C GLU A 289 -3.11 -34.47 21.75
N THR A 290 -4.31 -34.58 21.19
CA THR A 290 -5.23 -33.46 20.95
C THR A 290 -6.00 -33.17 22.23
N ARG A 291 -5.89 -31.95 22.75
CA ARG A 291 -6.81 -31.40 23.76
C ARG A 291 -7.57 -30.22 23.15
N ASP A 292 -8.86 -30.45 22.91
CA ASP A 292 -9.89 -29.43 22.95
C ASP A 292 -10.29 -29.23 24.42
N LEU A 293 -10.33 -27.98 24.88
CA LEU A 293 -11.24 -27.55 25.94
C LEU A 293 -11.73 -26.12 25.69
N THR A 294 -13.05 -26.04 25.71
CA THR A 294 -13.95 -24.89 25.60
C THR A 294 -13.84 -23.93 26.80
N GLY A 295 -14.17 -22.65 26.59
CA GLY A 295 -14.21 -21.66 27.67
C GLY A 295 -14.74 -20.28 27.28
N SER A 296 -16.06 -20.14 27.40
CA SER A 296 -16.90 -18.92 27.34
C SER A 296 -16.35 -17.68 28.08
N GLY A 297 -16.55 -16.48 27.50
CA GLY A 297 -16.40 -15.19 28.18
C GLY A 297 -17.09 -14.03 27.46
N GLN A 298 -18.20 -13.56 28.04
CA GLN A 298 -19.04 -12.43 27.61
C GLN A 298 -18.29 -11.10 27.54
N GLY A 299 -18.49 -10.34 26.45
CA GLY A 299 -18.13 -8.92 26.34
C GLY A 299 -19.39 -8.04 26.33
N ARG A 300 -19.55 -7.23 27.38
CA ARG A 300 -20.64 -6.27 27.61
C ARG A 300 -20.28 -4.95 26.94
N LEU A 301 -21.21 -4.39 26.15
CA LEU A 301 -21.13 -3.05 25.58
C LEU A 301 -21.35 -2.00 26.68
N LEU A 302 -20.44 -1.02 26.74
CA LEU A 302 -20.64 0.34 27.23
C LEU A 302 -20.02 1.29 26.20
#